data_AF-A0A087SCE8-F1
#
_entry.id   AF-A0A087SCE8-F1
#
_cell.length_a   1.000
_cell.length_b   1.000
_cell.length_c   1.000
_cell.angle_alpha   90.00
_cell.angle_beta   90.00
_cell.angle_gamma   90.00
#
_symmetry.space_group_name_H-M   'P 1'
#
loop_
_entity.id
_entity.type
_entity.pdbx_description
1 polymer ?
#
loop_
_entity_poly.entity_id
_entity_poly.type
_entity_poly.pdbx_seq_one_letter_code
_entity_poly.pdbx_strand_id
1 'polypeptide(L)'
;MRQSAAVSALYGAVWNTPTDAYLTLGLAHCFEKTDDGKLVDRYIIEPLSANSLECMANGGKTCYKHVFSTTLEQAQSRDKAALPAEFAEARFCEEYETRCDSAARTWLRPHALDNLLGIVPLGQVKSNFQYSVVDKRVLNFENVVDDDDNIKQDLSIDVYGRKAADEAAAALAADGASPVAGGAAEVAEEEEDDIDALLA
;
A
#
# COMPACT_ATOMS: atom_id res chain seq x y z
N MET A 1 -37.59 4.69 8.59
CA MET A 1 -36.64 5.48 9.41
C MET A 1 -35.57 4.54 9.93
N ARG A 2 -34.38 4.53 9.31
CA ARG A 2 -33.23 3.78 9.83
C ARG A 2 -32.42 4.73 10.72
N GLN A 3 -32.17 4.31 11.95
CA GLN A 3 -31.34 5.04 12.92
C GLN A 3 -29.92 5.18 12.37
N SER A 4 -29.40 6.40 12.39
CA SER A 4 -28.01 6.74 12.09
C SER A 4 -27.14 6.27 13.24
N ALA A 5 -26.22 5.34 12.99
CA ALA A 5 -25.14 5.04 13.91
C ALA A 5 -24.23 6.27 14.02
N ALA A 6 -23.76 6.56 15.24
CA ALA A 6 -22.88 7.68 15.51
C ALA A 6 -21.53 7.47 14.80
N VAL A 7 -21.23 8.32 13.83
CA VAL A 7 -19.92 8.35 13.16
C VAL A 7 -18.92 8.92 14.16
N SER A 8 -18.05 8.05 14.68
CA SER A 8 -16.82 8.50 15.35
C SER A 8 -16.04 9.34 14.35
N ALA A 9 -15.81 10.62 14.66
CA ALA A 9 -15.14 11.54 13.75
C ALA A 9 -13.65 11.18 13.64
N LEU A 10 -13.35 10.27 12.71
CA LEU A 10 -12.01 9.98 12.25
C LEU A 10 -11.45 11.26 11.59
N TYR A 11 -10.20 11.62 11.87
CA TYR A 11 -9.52 12.73 11.20
C TYR A 11 -9.58 12.51 9.68
N GLY A 12 -10.24 13.40 8.94
CA GLY A 12 -10.50 13.22 7.50
C GLY A 12 -11.92 12.79 7.13
N ALA A 13 -12.85 12.63 8.09
CA ALA A 13 -14.26 12.31 7.80
C ALA A 13 -15.05 13.47 7.14
N VAL A 14 -14.56 14.71 7.27
CA VAL A 14 -15.13 15.89 6.60
C VAL A 14 -14.09 16.41 5.63
N TRP A 15 -14.35 16.18 4.34
CA TRP A 15 -13.57 16.76 3.26
C TRP A 15 -14.09 18.17 2.95
N ASN A 16 -13.18 19.14 2.85
CA ASN A 16 -13.49 20.50 2.40
C ASN A 16 -12.93 20.76 1.00
N THR A 17 -12.83 19.70 0.20
CA THR A 17 -12.38 19.79 -1.19
C THR A 17 -13.49 20.44 -2.01
N PRO A 18 -13.22 21.47 -2.83
CA PRO A 18 -14.23 22.05 -3.71
C PRO A 18 -14.80 20.98 -4.66
N THR A 19 -16.11 20.98 -4.86
CA THR A 19 -16.80 19.98 -5.70
C THR A 19 -16.43 20.13 -7.18
N ASP A 20 -16.07 21.33 -7.61
CA ASP A 20 -15.57 21.65 -8.93
C ASP A 20 -14.04 21.42 -9.09
N ALA A 21 -13.38 20.92 -8.05
CA ALA A 21 -11.95 20.63 -8.10
C ALA A 21 -11.63 19.64 -9.23
N TYR A 22 -10.57 19.94 -9.97
CA TYR A 22 -10.04 19.08 -11.01
C TYR A 22 -9.58 17.74 -10.42
N LEU A 23 -9.95 16.65 -11.09
CA LEU A 23 -9.55 15.29 -10.75
C LEU A 23 -9.27 14.52 -12.04
N THR A 24 -8.41 13.51 -11.96
CA THR A 24 -8.23 12.54 -13.04
C THR A 24 -8.60 11.15 -12.57
N LEU A 25 -9.21 10.38 -13.44
CA LEU A 25 -9.57 8.98 -13.27
C LEU A 25 -8.74 8.14 -14.24
N GLY A 26 -7.99 7.18 -13.71
CA GLY A 26 -7.25 6.20 -14.49
C GLY A 26 -8.06 4.92 -14.67
N LEU A 27 -8.00 4.34 -15.87
CA LEU A 27 -8.46 2.98 -16.15
C LEU A 27 -7.31 2.01 -15.95
N ALA A 28 -7.19 1.45 -14.75
CA ALA A 28 -6.16 0.50 -14.38
C ALA A 28 -6.46 -0.89 -14.97
N HIS A 29 -5.43 -1.53 -15.52
CA HIS A 29 -5.46 -2.95 -15.84
C HIS A 29 -4.80 -3.75 -14.72
N CYS A 30 -5.63 -4.45 -13.95
CA CYS A 30 -5.23 -5.24 -12.79
C CYS A 30 -5.65 -6.71 -12.99
N PHE A 31 -5.30 -7.54 -12.03
CA PHE A 31 -5.60 -8.96 -12.05
C PHE A 31 -6.24 -9.40 -10.74
N GLU A 32 -7.11 -10.39 -10.78
CA GLU A 32 -7.58 -11.13 -9.60
C GLU A 32 -7.14 -12.58 -9.73
N LYS A 33 -6.70 -13.18 -8.62
CA LYS A 33 -6.42 -14.61 -8.54
C LYS A 33 -7.72 -15.35 -8.20
N THR A 34 -8.11 -16.26 -9.07
CA THR A 34 -9.25 -17.18 -8.84
C THR A 34 -8.88 -18.28 -7.85
N ASP A 35 -9.89 -19.00 -7.35
CA ASP A 35 -9.71 -20.15 -6.44
C ASP A 35 -8.83 -21.24 -7.04
N ASP A 36 -8.89 -21.42 -8.38
CA ASP A 36 -8.04 -22.32 -9.14
C ASP A 36 -6.60 -21.80 -9.35
N GLY A 37 -6.26 -20.66 -8.75
CA GLY A 37 -4.94 -20.02 -8.83
C GLY A 37 -4.66 -19.26 -10.13
N LYS A 38 -5.59 -19.21 -11.08
CA LYS A 38 -5.42 -18.48 -12.35
C LYS A 38 -5.69 -16.99 -12.19
N LEU A 39 -4.90 -16.17 -12.88
CA LEU A 39 -5.12 -14.72 -12.95
C LEU A 39 -6.16 -14.39 -14.03
N VAL A 40 -7.13 -13.56 -13.68
CA VAL A 40 -8.12 -13.01 -14.61
C VAL A 40 -8.00 -11.48 -14.67
N ASP A 41 -8.15 -10.92 -15.87
CA ASP A 41 -8.07 -9.47 -16.09
C ASP A 41 -9.23 -8.74 -15.38
N ARG A 42 -8.89 -7.59 -14.81
CA ARG A 42 -9.80 -6.68 -14.14
C ARG A 42 -9.48 -5.24 -14.51
N TYR A 43 -10.53 -4.50 -14.84
CA TYR A 43 -10.42 -3.08 -15.17
C TYR A 43 -11.01 -2.24 -14.04
N ILE A 44 -10.18 -1.40 -13.44
CA ILE A 44 -10.53 -0.63 -12.25
C ILE A 44 -10.42 0.86 -12.55
N ILE A 45 -11.46 1.61 -12.19
CA ILE A 45 -11.50 3.07 -12.24
C ILE A 45 -10.90 3.57 -10.93
N GLU A 46 -9.77 4.26 -11.01
CA GLU A 46 -9.06 4.80 -9.85
C GLU A 46 -8.83 6.31 -9.98
N PRO A 47 -9.10 7.09 -8.93
CA PRO A 47 -8.69 8.50 -8.92
C PRO A 47 -7.16 8.60 -8.84
N LEU A 48 -6.57 9.46 -9.67
CA LEU A 48 -5.14 9.68 -9.76
C LEU A 48 -4.75 10.97 -9.03
N SER A 49 -3.68 10.87 -8.25
CA SER A 49 -3.03 12.04 -7.68
C SER A 49 -2.27 12.83 -8.76
N ALA A 50 -2.01 14.10 -8.49
CA ALA A 50 -1.19 14.97 -9.34
C ALA A 50 0.20 14.35 -9.62
N ASN A 51 0.86 13.86 -8.58
CA ASN A 51 2.17 13.22 -8.69
C ASN A 51 2.12 11.93 -9.53
N SER A 52 1.08 11.10 -9.37
CA SER A 52 0.91 9.90 -10.18
C SER A 52 0.82 10.22 -11.68
N LEU A 53 0.04 11.24 -12.03
CA LEU A 53 -0.09 11.66 -13.43
C LEU A 53 1.23 12.26 -13.96
N GLU A 54 1.92 13.05 -13.16
CA GLU A 54 3.22 13.62 -13.50
C GLU A 54 4.27 12.53 -13.76
N CYS A 55 4.39 11.54 -12.88
CA CYS A 55 5.27 10.39 -13.07
C CYS A 55 4.97 9.64 -14.37
N MET A 56 3.68 9.41 -14.67
CA MET A 56 3.27 8.76 -15.92
C MET A 56 3.62 9.61 -17.15
N ALA A 57 3.40 10.93 -17.09
CA ALA A 57 3.73 11.84 -18.18
C ALA A 57 5.23 11.90 -18.46
N ASN A 58 6.06 11.69 -17.43
CA ASN A 58 7.52 11.60 -17.52
C ASN A 58 8.02 10.21 -17.94
N GLY A 59 7.14 9.32 -18.42
CA GLY A 59 7.52 8.00 -18.94
C GLY A 59 7.58 6.88 -17.89
N GLY A 60 7.09 7.13 -16.67
CA GLY A 60 6.94 6.10 -15.65
C GLY A 60 6.05 4.96 -16.13
N LYS A 61 6.52 3.72 -15.94
CA LYS A 61 5.73 2.52 -16.27
C LYS A 61 4.42 2.52 -15.48
N THR A 62 3.33 2.14 -16.14
CA THR A 62 2.01 2.20 -15.54
C THR A 62 1.10 1.06 -15.98
N CYS A 63 0.11 0.73 -15.14
CA CYS A 63 -0.97 -0.18 -15.48
C CYS A 63 -2.21 0.55 -16.06
N TYR A 64 -2.21 1.89 -16.08
CA TYR A 64 -3.35 2.65 -16.62
C TYR A 64 -3.33 2.69 -18.15
N LYS A 65 -4.42 2.23 -18.77
CA LYS A 65 -4.60 2.25 -20.24
C LYS A 65 -5.07 3.62 -20.73
N HIS A 66 -5.97 4.24 -19.96
CA HIS A 66 -6.56 5.54 -20.24
C HIS A 66 -6.58 6.37 -18.97
N VAL A 67 -6.49 7.69 -19.14
CA VAL A 67 -6.74 8.67 -18.08
C VAL A 67 -7.76 9.66 -18.60
N PHE A 68 -8.79 9.91 -17.82
CA PHE A 68 -9.84 10.87 -18.10
C PHE A 68 -9.83 11.96 -17.03
N SER A 69 -9.95 13.22 -17.41
CA SER A 69 -10.06 14.34 -16.46
C SER A 69 -11.51 14.78 -16.29
N THR A 70 -11.89 15.09 -15.06
CA THR A 70 -13.26 15.40 -14.65
C THR A 70 -13.26 16.31 -13.42
N THR A 71 -14.43 16.75 -12.98
CA THR A 71 -14.60 17.39 -11.66
C THR A 71 -14.79 16.34 -10.56
N LEU A 72 -14.49 16.71 -9.31
CA LEU A 72 -14.71 15.87 -8.14
C LEU A 72 -16.19 15.46 -8.02
N GLU A 73 -17.12 16.40 -8.24
CA GLU A 73 -18.57 16.16 -8.23
C GLU A 73 -18.98 15.08 -9.23
N GLN A 74 -18.55 15.22 -10.48
CA GLN A 74 -18.84 14.25 -11.53
C GLN A 74 -18.22 12.88 -11.22
N ALA A 75 -17.00 12.84 -10.70
CA ALA A 75 -16.36 11.59 -10.30
C ALA A 75 -17.09 10.89 -9.16
N GLN A 76 -17.51 11.63 -8.13
CA GLN A 76 -18.24 11.11 -6.97
C GLN A 76 -19.66 10.67 -7.30
N SER A 77 -20.28 11.20 -8.35
CA SER A 77 -21.60 10.73 -8.81
C SER A 77 -21.60 9.25 -9.22
N ARG A 78 -20.42 8.69 -9.54
CA ARG A 78 -20.23 7.33 -10.07
C ARG A 78 -21.10 7.04 -11.30
N ASP A 79 -21.55 8.06 -12.02
CA ASP A 79 -22.32 7.90 -13.23
C ASP A 79 -21.40 7.46 -14.38
N LYS A 80 -21.44 6.16 -14.69
CA LYS A 80 -20.67 5.60 -15.80
C LYS A 80 -21.09 6.14 -17.16
N ALA A 81 -22.32 6.63 -17.32
CA ALA A 81 -22.77 7.22 -18.57
C ALA A 81 -22.11 8.58 -18.85
N ALA A 82 -21.62 9.26 -17.80
CA ALA A 82 -20.85 10.49 -17.91
C ALA A 82 -19.34 10.24 -18.16
N LEU A 83 -18.88 8.99 -18.11
CA LEU A 83 -17.49 8.61 -18.39
C LEU A 83 -17.30 8.25 -19.88
N PRO A 84 -16.07 8.36 -20.41
CA PRO A 84 -15.74 7.85 -21.74
C PRO A 84 -16.06 6.36 -21.89
N ALA A 85 -16.35 5.93 -23.12
CA ALA A 85 -16.79 4.57 -23.42
C ALA A 85 -15.80 3.49 -22.96
N GLU A 86 -14.50 3.82 -22.90
CA GLU A 86 -13.42 2.96 -22.42
C GLU A 86 -13.60 2.52 -20.96
N PHE A 87 -14.37 3.27 -20.16
CA PHE A 87 -14.60 3.01 -18.75
C PHE A 87 -15.90 2.22 -18.48
N ALA A 88 -16.71 1.94 -19.51
CA ALA A 88 -18.06 1.39 -19.35
C ALA A 88 -18.12 0.07 -18.56
N GLU A 89 -17.19 -0.85 -18.86
CA GLU A 89 -17.13 -2.18 -18.24
C GLU A 89 -16.30 -2.23 -16.94
N ALA A 90 -15.62 -1.14 -16.59
CA ALA A 90 -14.71 -1.09 -15.45
C ALA A 90 -15.44 -0.95 -14.11
N ARG A 91 -14.82 -1.39 -13.02
CA ARG A 91 -15.36 -1.27 -11.65
C ARG A 91 -14.67 -0.12 -10.93
N PHE A 92 -15.40 0.61 -10.09
CA PHE A 92 -14.76 1.58 -9.19
C PHE A 92 -13.92 0.84 -8.15
N CYS A 93 -12.79 1.42 -7.76
CA CYS A 93 -11.93 0.85 -6.73
C CYS A 93 -12.56 0.85 -5.33
N GLU A 94 -11.93 0.15 -4.41
CA GLU A 94 -12.26 0.20 -2.99
C GLU A 94 -11.96 1.59 -2.42
N GLU A 95 -12.77 2.00 -1.43
CA GLU A 95 -12.68 3.33 -0.80
C GLU A 95 -12.72 4.49 -1.81
N TYR A 96 -13.42 4.32 -2.93
CA TYR A 96 -13.39 5.23 -4.07
C TYR A 96 -13.70 6.69 -3.71
N GLU A 97 -14.70 6.96 -2.87
CA GLU A 97 -15.06 8.33 -2.46
C GLU A 97 -13.92 9.00 -1.67
N THR A 98 -13.45 8.33 -0.62
CA THR A 98 -12.29 8.75 0.18
C THR A 98 -11.04 8.98 -0.69
N ARG A 99 -10.81 8.10 -1.67
CA ARG A 99 -9.69 8.21 -2.61
C ARG A 99 -9.88 9.35 -3.60
N CYS A 100 -11.11 9.65 -4.04
CA CYS A 100 -11.40 10.78 -4.92
C CYS A 100 -11.08 12.10 -4.21
N ASP A 101 -11.57 12.28 -2.99
CA ASP A 101 -11.26 13.45 -2.17
C ASP A 101 -9.76 13.59 -1.92
N SER A 102 -9.10 12.50 -1.52
CA SER A 102 -7.66 12.47 -1.28
C SER A 102 -6.87 12.88 -2.52
N ALA A 103 -7.22 12.34 -3.68
CA ALA A 103 -6.58 12.66 -4.95
C ALA A 103 -6.87 14.10 -5.40
N ALA A 104 -8.12 14.55 -5.33
CA ALA A 104 -8.54 15.89 -5.71
C ALA A 104 -7.80 16.98 -4.90
N ARG A 105 -7.55 16.75 -3.61
CA ARG A 105 -6.72 17.66 -2.79
C ARG A 105 -5.30 17.84 -3.30
N THR A 106 -4.72 16.84 -3.97
CA THR A 106 -3.37 16.97 -4.55
C THR A 106 -3.35 17.91 -5.76
N TRP A 107 -4.49 18.04 -6.46
CA TRP A 107 -4.65 18.92 -7.61
C TRP A 107 -4.79 20.40 -7.23
N LEU A 108 -5.12 20.70 -5.98
CA LEU A 108 -5.21 22.08 -5.46
C LEU A 108 -3.83 22.71 -5.14
N ARG A 109 -2.73 21.96 -5.30
CA ARG A 109 -1.38 22.48 -5.06
C ARG A 109 -0.95 23.41 -6.21
N PRO A 110 -0.23 24.52 -5.95
CA PRO A 110 0.20 25.45 -6.98
C PRO A 110 0.91 24.76 -8.16
N HIS A 111 1.85 23.86 -7.88
CA HIS A 111 2.56 23.09 -8.92
C HIS A 111 1.60 22.32 -9.85
N ALA A 112 0.56 21.70 -9.29
CA ALA A 112 -0.40 20.94 -10.09
C ALA A 112 -1.24 21.85 -10.98
N LEU A 113 -1.72 22.97 -10.43
CA LEU A 113 -2.50 23.96 -11.15
C LEU A 113 -1.72 24.62 -12.28
N ASP A 114 -0.45 24.97 -12.02
CA ASP A 114 0.39 25.71 -12.96
C ASP A 114 0.96 24.82 -14.07
N ASN A 115 1.28 23.55 -13.77
CA ASN A 115 2.09 22.72 -14.66
C ASN A 115 1.41 21.45 -15.18
N LEU A 116 0.43 20.90 -14.46
CA LEU A 116 -0.02 19.52 -14.69
C LEU A 116 -1.40 19.42 -15.37
N LEU A 117 -2.23 20.47 -15.29
CA LEU A 117 -3.57 20.48 -15.90
C LEU A 117 -3.54 20.29 -17.43
N GLY A 118 -2.44 20.69 -18.08
CA GLY A 118 -2.24 20.50 -19.52
C GLY A 118 -1.94 19.06 -19.93
N ILE A 119 -1.61 18.17 -18.99
CA ILE A 119 -1.31 16.76 -19.32
C ILE A 119 -2.57 16.06 -19.84
N VAL A 120 -3.72 16.30 -19.18
CA VAL A 120 -5.04 15.79 -19.57
C VAL A 120 -6.08 16.92 -19.35
N PRO A 121 -6.30 17.83 -20.31
CA PRO A 121 -7.22 18.95 -20.13
C PRO A 121 -8.63 18.50 -19.73
N LEU A 122 -9.36 19.28 -18.92
CA LEU A 122 -10.68 18.90 -18.36
C LEU A 122 -11.64 18.34 -19.43
N GLY A 123 -12.25 17.18 -19.15
CA GLY A 123 -13.18 16.51 -20.05
C GLY A 123 -12.51 15.77 -21.21
N GLN A 124 -11.18 15.67 -21.23
CA GLN A 124 -10.43 14.90 -22.23
C GLN A 124 -10.01 13.55 -21.70
N VAL A 125 -9.90 12.59 -22.63
CA VAL A 125 -9.26 11.30 -22.38
C VAL A 125 -7.89 11.29 -23.03
N LYS A 126 -6.90 10.75 -22.32
CA LYS A 126 -5.55 10.53 -22.82
C LYS A 126 -5.16 9.07 -22.67
N SER A 127 -4.57 8.54 -23.72
CA SER A 127 -3.93 7.22 -23.75
C SER A 127 -2.43 7.37 -24.03
N ASN A 128 -1.74 6.27 -24.28
CA ASN A 128 -0.33 6.23 -24.70
C ASN A 128 0.68 6.66 -23.62
N PHE A 129 0.35 6.45 -22.35
CA PHE A 129 1.38 6.38 -21.31
C PHE A 129 2.24 5.13 -21.49
N GLN A 130 3.35 5.01 -20.75
CA GLN A 130 4.21 3.83 -20.77
C GLN A 130 3.53 2.63 -20.10
N TYR A 131 2.51 2.10 -20.75
CA TYR A 131 1.69 1.01 -20.27
C TYR A 131 2.48 -0.31 -20.27
N SER A 132 2.40 -1.06 -19.17
CA SER A 132 3.08 -2.34 -18.98
C SER A 132 2.27 -3.27 -18.07
N VAL A 133 2.24 -4.55 -18.44
CA VAL A 133 1.69 -5.66 -17.64
C VAL A 133 2.75 -6.71 -17.31
N VAL A 134 4.04 -6.35 -17.46
CA VAL A 134 5.16 -7.20 -17.06
C VAL A 134 5.08 -7.46 -15.55
N ASP A 135 4.93 -6.37 -14.77
CA ASP A 135 4.72 -6.41 -13.33
C ASP A 135 3.21 -6.36 -13.05
N LYS A 136 2.61 -7.52 -12.83
CA LYS A 136 1.16 -7.65 -12.68
C LYS A 136 0.71 -7.17 -11.31
N ARG A 137 -0.21 -6.21 -11.29
CA ARG A 137 -0.90 -5.77 -10.07
C ARG A 137 -2.08 -6.70 -9.78
N VAL A 138 -1.92 -7.59 -8.79
CA VAL A 138 -2.96 -8.52 -8.33
C VAL A 138 -3.71 -7.89 -7.15
N LEU A 139 -5.03 -7.73 -7.25
CA LEU A 139 -5.84 -6.99 -6.29
C LEU A 139 -6.04 -7.75 -4.97
N ASN A 140 -6.28 -9.06 -5.04
CA ASN A 140 -6.50 -9.94 -3.90
C ASN A 140 -5.24 -10.72 -3.50
N PHE A 141 -4.07 -10.08 -3.62
CA PHE A 141 -2.82 -10.68 -3.19
C PHE A 141 -2.69 -10.55 -1.67
N GLU A 142 -2.62 -11.69 -0.99
CA GLU A 142 -2.29 -11.76 0.44
C GLU A 142 -0.82 -12.13 0.58
N ASN A 143 -0.06 -11.28 1.27
CA ASN A 143 1.32 -11.59 1.64
C ASN A 143 1.29 -12.32 2.98
N VAL A 144 1.53 -13.63 2.96
CA VAL A 144 1.69 -14.45 4.16
C VAL A 144 3.19 -14.55 4.41
N VAL A 145 3.64 -13.93 5.49
CA VAL A 145 5.03 -14.02 5.97
C VAL A 145 5.14 -15.22 6.89
N ASP A 146 6.10 -16.09 6.64
CA ASP A 146 6.39 -17.24 7.49
C ASP A 146 7.79 -17.18 8.12
N ASP A 147 8.10 -18.15 9.00
CA ASP A 147 9.39 -18.20 9.67
C ASP A 147 10.55 -18.54 8.72
N ASP A 148 10.24 -19.07 7.53
CA ASP A 148 11.21 -19.40 6.49
C ASP A 148 11.64 -18.15 5.70
N ASP A 149 10.80 -17.11 5.65
CA ASP A 149 11.18 -15.77 5.15
C ASP A 149 12.21 -15.05 6.04
N ASN A 150 12.45 -15.52 7.27
CA ASN A 150 13.44 -14.92 8.16
C ASN A 150 14.86 -15.11 7.61
N ILE A 151 15.51 -14.00 7.27
CA ILE A 151 16.97 -13.99 7.03
C ILE A 151 17.66 -14.35 8.35
N LYS A 152 18.19 -15.58 8.42
CA LYS A 152 18.98 -16.04 9.58
C LYS A 152 20.22 -15.16 9.70
N GLN A 153 20.53 -14.72 10.91
CA GLN A 153 21.73 -13.92 11.17
C GLN A 153 22.96 -14.71 10.70
N ASP A 154 23.91 -14.01 10.06
CA ASP A 154 25.17 -14.61 9.64
C ASP A 154 25.88 -15.19 10.86
N LEU A 155 26.08 -16.50 10.84
CA LEU A 155 26.73 -17.28 11.91
C LEU A 155 28.17 -16.81 12.21
N SER A 156 28.79 -16.00 11.34
CA SER A 156 30.10 -15.40 11.60
C SER A 156 30.05 -14.22 12.58
N ILE A 157 28.88 -13.60 12.76
CA ILE A 157 28.65 -12.52 13.72
C ILE A 157 27.81 -13.09 14.87
N ASP A 158 28.50 -13.71 15.83
CA ASP A 158 27.87 -14.20 17.05
C ASP A 158 27.99 -13.15 18.17
N VAL A 159 27.17 -12.10 18.09
CA VAL A 159 27.15 -10.99 19.06
C VAL A 159 26.74 -11.46 20.46
N TYR A 160 25.98 -12.56 20.54
CA TYR A 160 25.38 -13.04 21.79
C TYR A 160 25.93 -14.38 22.27
N GLY A 161 27.03 -14.87 21.69
CA GLY A 161 27.64 -16.15 22.07
C GLY A 161 26.73 -17.37 21.88
N ARG A 162 25.74 -17.31 20.99
CA ARG A 162 24.75 -18.38 20.76
C ARG A 162 25.40 -19.67 20.26
N LYS A 163 26.52 -19.60 19.55
CA LYS A 163 27.27 -20.81 19.17
C LYS A 163 27.70 -21.60 20.40
N ALA A 164 28.17 -20.92 21.45
CA ALA A 164 28.56 -21.59 22.68
C ALA A 164 27.35 -22.22 23.40
N ALA A 165 26.20 -21.55 23.37
CA ALA A 165 24.97 -22.07 23.97
C ALA A 165 24.39 -23.27 23.20
N ASP A 166 24.37 -23.21 21.87
CA ASP A 166 23.87 -24.27 21.00
C ASP A 166 24.82 -25.49 20.99
N GLU A 167 26.14 -25.27 21.02
CA GLU A 167 27.13 -26.35 21.17
C GLU A 167 27.05 -27.01 22.55
N ALA A 168 26.82 -26.23 23.61
CA ALA A 168 26.59 -26.77 24.96
C ALA A 168 25.28 -27.56 25.04
N ALA A 169 24.19 -27.06 24.46
CA ALA A 169 22.90 -27.75 24.41
C ALA A 169 22.97 -29.04 23.57
N ALA A 170 23.69 -29.02 22.44
CA ALA A 170 23.93 -30.20 21.62
C ALA A 170 24.79 -31.25 22.34
N ALA A 171 25.80 -30.83 23.12
CA ALA A 171 26.60 -31.73 23.95
C ALA A 171 25.77 -32.36 25.08
N LEU A 172 24.89 -31.57 25.73
CA LEU A 172 23.94 -32.06 26.74
C LEU A 172 22.91 -33.04 26.17
N ALA A 173 22.43 -32.80 24.94
CA ALA A 173 21.51 -33.71 24.26
C ALA A 173 22.19 -35.02 23.81
N ALA A 174 23.48 -34.98 23.47
CA ALA A 174 24.27 -36.15 23.09
C ALA A 174 24.59 -37.07 24.29
N ASP A 175 24.65 -36.53 25.51
CA ASP A 175 24.96 -37.30 26.73
C ASP A 175 23.73 -37.92 27.41
N GLY A 176 22.55 -37.84 26.78
CA GLY A 176 21.36 -38.59 27.18
C GLY A 176 20.71 -38.16 28.51
N ALA A 177 21.03 -36.98 29.04
CA ALA A 177 20.42 -36.47 30.26
C ALA A 177 19.17 -35.62 29.92
N SER A 178 17.99 -36.14 30.26
CA SER A 178 16.72 -35.40 30.15
C SER A 178 16.68 -34.24 31.15
N PRO A 179 16.18 -33.04 30.79
CA PRO A 179 16.07 -31.96 31.75
C PRO A 179 14.95 -32.29 32.75
N VAL A 180 15.33 -32.41 34.03
CA VAL A 180 14.38 -32.38 35.14
C VAL A 180 13.90 -30.94 35.27
N ALA A 181 12.59 -30.75 35.21
CA ALA A 181 11.95 -29.48 35.50
C ALA A 181 12.33 -29.01 36.92
N GLY A 182 12.85 -27.79 37.04
CA GLY A 182 12.91 -27.06 38.31
C GLY A 182 14.19 -26.24 38.52
N GLY A 183 14.03 -24.93 38.58
CA GLY A 183 15.04 -24.02 39.12
C GLY A 183 15.14 -22.72 38.34
N ALA A 184 14.34 -21.72 38.71
CA ALA A 184 14.68 -20.34 38.43
C ALA A 184 16.05 -20.07 39.07
N ALA A 185 17.07 -19.83 38.25
CA ALA A 185 18.34 -19.31 38.69
C ALA A 185 18.30 -17.78 38.53
N GLU A 186 18.48 -17.08 39.65
CA GLU A 186 18.70 -15.64 39.73
C GLU A 186 19.79 -15.22 38.73
N VAL A 187 19.45 -14.30 37.82
CA VAL A 187 20.45 -13.51 37.12
C VAL A 187 20.75 -12.33 38.04
N ALA A 188 21.88 -12.42 38.73
CA ALA A 188 22.37 -11.39 39.62
C ALA A 188 22.78 -10.13 38.83
N GLU A 189 22.19 -9.00 39.24
CA GLU A 189 22.71 -7.63 39.35
C GLU A 189 24.13 -7.34 38.79
N GLU A 190 24.37 -7.44 37.47
CA GLU A 190 25.58 -6.87 36.85
C GLU A 190 25.30 -5.85 35.71
N GLU A 191 24.03 -5.64 35.29
CA GLU A 191 23.71 -4.72 34.18
C GLU A 191 23.41 -3.26 34.60
N GLU A 192 23.10 -2.97 35.87
CA GLU A 192 22.83 -1.58 36.29
C GLU A 192 24.11 -0.73 36.44
N ASP A 193 25.25 -1.33 36.79
CA ASP A 193 26.49 -0.57 37.05
C ASP A 193 27.16 -0.04 35.77
N ASP A 194 26.96 -0.69 34.62
CA ASP A 194 27.61 -0.30 33.35
C ASP A 194 26.90 0.86 32.64
N ILE A 195 25.60 1.08 32.89
CA ILE A 195 24.86 2.23 32.33
C ILE A 195 25.22 3.54 33.03
N ASP A 196 25.40 3.51 34.36
CA ASP A 196 25.74 4.71 35.14
C ASP A 196 27.20 5.15 34.93
N ALA A 197 28.10 4.23 34.55
CA ALA A 197 29.48 4.57 34.16
C ALA A 197 29.57 5.23 32.77
N LEU A 198 28.58 5.00 31.89
CA LEU A 198 28.54 5.53 30.52
C LEU A 198 27.87 6.91 30.42
N LEU A 199 27.19 7.36 31.46
CA LEU A 199 26.48 8.65 31.53
C LEU A 199 27.16 9.70 32.43
N ALA A 200 28.36 9.41 32.96
CA ALA A 200 29.18 10.33 33.75
C ALA A 200 30.14 11.20 32.91
#